data_AF-A0A9W4UVP0-F1
#
_entry.id   AF-A0A9W4UVP0-F1
#
_cell.length_a   1.000
_cell.length_b   1.000
_cell.length_c   1.000
_cell.angle_alpha   90.00
_cell.angle_beta   90.00
_cell.angle_gamma   90.00
#
_symmetry.space_group_name_H-M   'P 1'
#
loop_
_entity.id
_entity.type
_entity.pdbx_description
1 polymer ?
#
loop_
_entity_poly.entity_id
_entity_poly.type
_entity_poly.pdbx_seq_one_letter_code
_entity_poly.pdbx_strand_id
1 'polypeptide(L)'
;MRGLRYVYAAAAAVAVIAATYGYSAEVTRQRGEQFGTELAAIQEDVGRMQDAFYSAGAMREEGDITAEELDTVYDGHVEALGAVLARYDALDPPDQFRGAVALLKESTAAQLESDKGYIEWSRTGDQAARARSDALLQESLEYELLGLAEFAAAKAGASRDADAPFTPPPPGISERAARAAQSMRDACAADHPGGGAGLEECVAAADEWLGRHLP
;
A
#
# COMPACT_ATOMS: atom_id res chain seq x y z
N MET A 1 16.18 1.87 -3.59
CA MET A 1 16.60 3.19 -3.05
C MET A 1 15.89 4.44 -3.62
N ARG A 2 15.21 4.41 -4.79
CA ARG A 2 14.42 5.57 -5.25
C ARG A 2 13.07 5.71 -4.55
N GLY A 3 12.40 4.60 -4.19
CA GLY A 3 11.11 4.60 -3.48
C GLY A 3 11.15 5.19 -2.05
N LEU A 4 12.24 4.92 -1.31
CA LEU A 4 12.46 5.44 0.06
C LEU A 4 12.43 6.99 0.14
N ARG A 5 12.76 7.67 -0.96
CA ARG A 5 12.77 9.13 -1.04
C ARG A 5 11.38 9.72 -1.28
N TYR A 6 10.43 8.93 -1.77
CA TYR A 6 9.04 9.35 -2.02
C TYR A 6 8.17 9.23 -0.76
N VAL A 7 8.37 8.18 0.04
CA VAL A 7 7.69 8.00 1.34
C VAL A 7 8.04 9.15 2.31
N TYR A 8 9.32 9.55 2.38
CA TYR A 8 9.76 10.72 3.15
C TYR A 8 9.11 12.05 2.70
N ALA A 9 8.83 12.20 1.40
CA ALA A 9 8.22 13.41 0.87
C ALA A 9 6.71 13.48 1.16
N ALA A 10 6.02 12.33 1.21
CA ALA A 10 4.60 12.23 1.51
C ALA A 10 4.30 12.48 3.01
N ALA A 11 5.04 11.85 3.92
CA ALA A 11 4.86 12.03 5.37
C ALA A 11 5.14 13.48 5.82
N ALA A 12 6.17 14.13 5.25
CA ALA A 12 6.48 15.53 5.54
C ALA A 12 5.38 16.50 5.06
N ALA A 13 4.69 16.18 3.96
CA ALA A 13 3.59 17.00 3.45
C ALA A 13 2.36 16.96 4.36
N VAL A 14 2.01 15.79 4.92
CA VAL A 14 0.89 15.62 5.86
C VAL A 14 1.09 16.45 7.14
N ALA A 15 2.32 16.47 7.69
CA ALA A 15 2.65 17.25 8.88
C ALA A 15 2.52 18.77 8.68
N VAL A 16 2.92 19.29 7.51
CA VAL A 16 2.77 20.71 7.16
C VAL A 16 1.30 21.09 6.98
N ILE A 17 0.49 20.17 6.44
CA ILE A 17 -0.94 20.36 6.27
C ILE A 17 -1.65 20.37 7.64
N ALA A 18 -1.26 19.57 8.62
CA ALA A 18 -1.89 19.61 9.95
C ALA A 18 -1.71 20.98 10.67
N ALA A 19 -0.59 21.67 10.45
CA ALA A 19 -0.23 22.88 11.19
C ALA A 19 -1.05 24.15 10.86
N THR A 20 -1.81 24.21 9.75
CA THR A 20 -2.46 25.45 9.29
C THR A 20 -3.96 25.58 9.60
N TYR A 21 -4.54 24.74 10.46
CA TYR A 21 -5.99 24.58 10.67
C TYR A 21 -6.67 25.59 11.62
N GLY A 22 -6.13 26.80 11.78
CA GLY A 22 -6.77 27.82 12.60
C GLY A 22 -7.92 28.53 11.87
N TYR A 23 -9.12 27.94 11.72
CA TYR A 23 -10.40 28.69 11.83
C TYR A 23 -11.68 27.82 11.80
N SER A 24 -12.49 27.94 12.87
CA SER A 24 -13.95 27.76 13.01
C SER A 24 -14.50 26.57 13.84
N ALA A 25 -15.25 26.95 14.89
CA ALA A 25 -16.07 26.20 15.87
C ALA A 25 -15.34 25.22 16.83
N GLU A 26 -15.15 25.59 18.10
CA GLU A 26 -14.34 24.86 19.11
C GLU A 26 -14.51 23.32 19.15
N VAL A 27 -15.72 22.78 19.07
CA VAL A 27 -15.97 21.31 19.15
C VAL A 27 -15.68 20.60 17.82
N THR A 28 -16.09 21.20 16.69
CA THR A 28 -15.76 20.71 15.34
C THR A 28 -14.27 20.81 15.07
N ARG A 29 -13.63 21.86 15.60
CA ARG A 29 -12.18 22.04 15.62
C ARG A 29 -11.49 20.96 16.44
N GLN A 30 -11.94 20.69 17.66
CA GLN A 30 -11.31 19.68 18.51
C GLN A 30 -11.46 18.26 17.95
N ARG A 31 -12.63 17.92 17.38
CA ARG A 31 -12.84 16.63 16.69
C ARG A 31 -12.04 16.53 15.39
N GLY A 32 -11.96 17.60 14.61
CA GLY A 32 -11.15 17.65 13.39
C GLY A 32 -9.64 17.58 13.67
N GLU A 33 -9.17 18.27 14.71
CA GLU A 33 -7.79 18.21 15.20
C GLU A 33 -7.45 16.80 15.73
N GLN A 34 -8.35 16.17 16.50
CA GLN A 34 -8.19 14.80 16.97
C GLN A 34 -8.12 13.81 15.80
N PHE A 35 -9.09 13.83 14.89
CA PHE A 35 -9.11 12.99 13.69
C PHE A 35 -7.81 13.16 12.87
N GLY A 36 -7.41 14.41 12.61
CA GLY A 36 -6.19 14.70 11.84
C GLY A 36 -4.93 14.19 12.54
N THR A 37 -4.87 14.26 13.88
CA THR A 37 -3.76 13.72 14.68
C THR A 37 -3.72 12.20 14.62
N GLU A 38 -4.86 11.54 14.76
CA GLU A 38 -4.97 10.07 14.69
C GLU A 38 -4.61 9.54 13.31
N LEU A 39 -5.10 10.19 12.24
CA LEU A 39 -4.74 9.85 10.86
C LEU A 39 -3.24 10.05 10.60
N ALA A 40 -2.67 11.16 11.06
CA ALA A 40 -1.23 11.41 10.91
C ALA A 40 -0.39 10.36 11.65
N ALA A 41 -0.79 9.98 12.86
CA ALA A 41 -0.13 8.91 13.62
C ALA A 41 -0.22 7.55 12.90
N ILE A 42 -1.35 7.25 12.26
CA ILE A 42 -1.48 6.06 11.41
C ILE A 42 -0.48 6.11 10.25
N GLN A 43 -0.42 7.22 9.49
CA GLN A 43 0.51 7.35 8.37
C GLN A 43 1.98 7.27 8.80
N GLU A 44 2.34 7.88 9.92
CA GLU A 44 3.69 7.82 10.49
C GLU A 44 4.06 6.39 10.87
N ASP A 45 3.15 5.65 11.49
CA ASP A 45 3.38 4.26 11.86
C ASP A 45 3.56 3.36 10.64
N VAL A 46 2.74 3.52 9.60
CA VAL A 46 2.92 2.83 8.31
C VAL A 46 4.31 3.12 7.75
N GLY A 47 4.71 4.39 7.67
CA GLY A 47 6.02 4.78 7.16
C GLY A 47 7.18 4.16 7.95
N ARG A 48 7.13 4.18 9.29
CA ARG A 48 8.16 3.57 10.14
C ARG A 48 8.22 2.04 9.98
N MET A 49 7.08 1.37 9.84
CA MET A 49 7.03 -0.08 9.60
C MET A 49 7.68 -0.43 8.26
N GLN A 50 7.38 0.33 7.21
CA GLN A 50 7.98 0.15 5.88
C GLN A 50 9.48 0.37 5.88
N ASP A 51 9.96 1.44 6.53
CA ASP A 51 11.39 1.68 6.69
C ASP A 51 12.08 0.49 7.37
N ALA A 52 11.50 -0.02 8.46
CA ALA A 52 12.03 -1.18 9.18
C ALA A 52 12.05 -2.45 8.32
N PHE A 53 10.98 -2.70 7.57
CA PHE A 53 10.85 -3.86 6.68
C PHE A 53 11.96 -3.90 5.62
N TYR A 54 12.16 -2.80 4.88
CA TYR A 54 13.19 -2.74 3.85
C TYR A 54 14.61 -2.66 4.42
N SER A 55 14.79 -2.01 5.58
CA SER A 55 16.07 -2.02 6.28
C SER A 55 16.49 -3.43 6.69
N ALA A 56 15.56 -4.26 7.17
CA ALA A 56 15.86 -5.65 7.49
C ALA A 56 16.28 -6.46 6.25
N GLY A 57 15.61 -6.24 5.11
CA GLY A 57 16.02 -6.84 3.83
C GLY A 57 17.45 -6.45 3.43
N ALA A 58 17.81 -5.18 3.58
CA ALA A 58 19.18 -4.71 3.29
C ALA A 58 20.22 -5.30 4.26
N MET A 59 19.93 -5.31 5.57
CA MET A 59 20.79 -5.93 6.57
C MET A 59 21.02 -7.42 6.28
N ARG A 60 20.00 -8.12 5.76
CA ARG A 60 20.16 -9.50 5.31
C ARG A 60 21.12 -9.63 4.12
N GLU A 61 20.98 -8.77 3.11
CA GLU A 61 21.89 -8.75 1.94
C GLU A 61 23.34 -8.44 2.33
N GLU A 62 23.52 -7.59 3.34
CA GLU A 62 24.84 -7.21 3.89
C GLU A 62 25.43 -8.28 4.82
N GLY A 63 24.62 -9.26 5.24
CA GLY A 63 25.02 -10.34 6.15
C GLY A 63 24.98 -9.96 7.63
N ASP A 64 24.38 -8.82 7.97
CA ASP A 64 24.22 -8.32 9.34
C ASP A 64 23.17 -9.10 10.14
N ILE A 65 22.21 -9.74 9.46
CA ILE A 65 21.22 -10.64 10.07
C ILE A 65 21.08 -11.97 9.32
N THR A 66 20.71 -13.00 10.07
CA THR A 66 20.39 -14.33 9.57
C THR A 66 19.03 -14.37 8.85
N ALA A 67 18.74 -15.47 8.15
CA ALA A 67 17.44 -15.67 7.50
C ALA A 67 16.32 -15.78 8.55
N GLU A 68 16.60 -16.44 9.67
CA GLU A 68 15.65 -16.65 10.77
C GLU A 68 15.32 -15.34 11.49
N GLU A 69 16.32 -14.47 11.69
CA GLU A 69 16.10 -13.12 12.20
C GLU A 69 15.29 -12.27 11.23
N LEU A 70 15.55 -12.35 9.92
CA LEU A 70 14.74 -11.66 8.90
C LEU A 70 13.28 -12.14 8.92
N ASP A 71 13.06 -13.45 8.96
CA ASP A 71 11.72 -14.04 9.01
C ASP A 71 10.92 -13.55 10.22
N THR A 72 11.58 -13.44 11.38
CA THR A 72 10.96 -12.90 12.60
C THR A 72 10.54 -11.44 12.41
N VAL A 73 11.36 -10.62 11.77
CA VAL A 73 11.02 -9.22 11.46
C VAL A 73 9.85 -9.15 10.48
N TYR A 74 9.86 -9.98 9.45
CA TYR A 74 8.83 -10.03 8.42
C TYR A 74 7.46 -10.48 8.95
N ASP A 75 7.42 -11.54 9.76
CA ASP A 75 6.18 -12.00 10.36
C ASP A 75 5.60 -10.94 11.33
N GLY A 76 6.46 -10.33 12.14
CA GLY A 76 6.05 -9.23 13.03
C GLY A 76 5.56 -7.99 12.27
N HIS A 77 6.14 -7.69 11.12
CA HIS A 77 5.70 -6.60 10.23
C HIS A 77 4.29 -6.84 9.69
N VAL A 78 4.00 -8.05 9.18
CA VAL A 78 2.67 -8.42 8.65
C VAL A 78 1.60 -8.28 9.73
N GLU A 79 1.88 -8.75 10.95
CA GLU A 79 0.96 -8.61 12.08
C GLU A 79 0.73 -7.14 12.45
N ALA A 80 1.81 -6.36 12.56
CA ALA A 80 1.75 -4.95 12.95
C ALA A 80 0.99 -4.10 11.93
N LEU A 81 1.27 -4.29 10.63
CA LEU A 81 0.60 -3.55 9.56
C LEU A 81 -0.87 -3.98 9.41
N GLY A 82 -1.18 -5.26 9.67
CA GLY A 82 -2.56 -5.73 9.81
C GLY A 82 -3.32 -5.03 10.95
N ALA A 83 -2.66 -4.81 12.09
CA ALA A 83 -3.26 -4.06 13.21
C ALA A 83 -3.45 -2.57 12.86
N VAL A 84 -2.60 -1.99 12.00
CA VAL A 84 -2.78 -0.62 11.50
C VAL A 84 -4.04 -0.49 10.63
N LEU A 85 -4.36 -1.49 9.80
CA LEU A 85 -5.60 -1.47 9.01
C LEU A 85 -6.86 -1.35 9.90
N ALA A 86 -6.88 -2.04 11.04
CA ALA A 86 -7.98 -1.93 12.00
C ALA A 86 -8.11 -0.53 12.63
N ARG A 87 -7.02 0.25 12.69
CA ARG A 87 -7.05 1.63 13.21
C ARG A 87 -7.75 2.59 12.25
N TYR A 88 -7.67 2.37 10.93
CA TYR A 88 -8.47 3.16 9.98
C TYR A 88 -9.97 2.94 10.18
N ASP A 89 -10.40 1.72 10.48
CA ASP A 89 -11.81 1.40 10.75
C ASP A 89 -12.34 2.01 12.05
N ALA A 90 -11.44 2.33 12.97
CA ALA A 90 -11.75 3.00 14.22
C ALA A 90 -11.80 4.53 14.11
N LEU A 91 -11.37 5.11 12.98
CA LEU A 91 -11.45 6.55 12.75
C LEU A 91 -12.91 6.98 12.59
N ASP A 92 -13.24 8.16 13.15
CA ASP A 92 -14.51 8.85 12.91
C ASP A 92 -14.25 10.12 12.06
N PRO A 93 -13.95 9.97 10.76
CA PRO A 93 -13.66 11.12 9.91
C PRO A 93 -14.92 11.96 9.68
N PRO A 94 -14.81 13.31 9.66
CA PRO A 94 -15.86 14.15 9.10
C PRO A 94 -16.18 13.73 7.66
N ASP A 95 -17.43 13.86 7.24
CA ASP A 95 -17.92 13.26 5.98
C ASP A 95 -17.07 13.61 4.75
N GLN A 96 -16.65 14.87 4.65
CA GLN A 96 -15.77 15.36 3.58
C GLN A 96 -14.39 14.66 3.49
N PHE A 97 -13.92 13.99 4.55
CA PHE A 97 -12.65 13.28 4.59
C PHE A 97 -12.79 11.75 4.42
N ARG A 98 -14.01 11.20 4.39
CA ARG A 98 -14.24 9.74 4.28
C ARG A 98 -13.56 9.13 3.06
N GLY A 99 -13.63 9.80 1.90
CA GLY A 99 -12.98 9.35 0.67
C GLY A 99 -11.45 9.28 0.79
N ALA A 100 -10.83 10.29 1.40
CA ALA A 100 -9.40 10.31 1.64
C ALA A 100 -8.95 9.19 2.59
N VAL A 101 -9.69 8.97 3.67
CA VAL A 101 -9.41 7.89 4.64
C VAL A 101 -9.55 6.52 3.99
N ALA A 102 -10.58 6.32 3.17
CA ALA A 102 -10.76 5.07 2.42
C ALA A 102 -9.55 4.80 1.50
N LEU A 103 -9.11 5.80 0.73
CA LEU A 103 -7.94 5.67 -0.16
C LEU A 103 -6.64 5.36 0.60
N LEU A 104 -6.40 6.02 1.73
CA LEU A 104 -5.22 5.75 2.56
C LEU A 104 -5.27 4.35 3.19
N LYS A 105 -6.46 3.86 3.53
CA LYS A 105 -6.66 2.48 3.98
C LYS A 105 -6.35 1.48 2.85
N GLU A 106 -6.87 1.70 1.65
CA GLU A 106 -6.59 0.84 0.48
C GLU A 106 -5.10 0.84 0.13
N SER A 107 -4.44 1.99 0.22
CA SER A 107 -2.99 2.09 0.08
C SER A 107 -2.25 1.17 1.07
N THR A 108 -2.62 1.24 2.35
CA THR A 108 -2.01 0.41 3.40
C THR A 108 -2.30 -1.08 3.18
N ALA A 109 -3.49 -1.42 2.68
CA ALA A 109 -3.87 -2.80 2.40
C ALA A 109 -3.10 -3.39 1.21
N ALA A 110 -2.97 -2.62 0.12
CA ALA A 110 -2.16 -2.99 -1.04
C ALA A 110 -0.67 -3.15 -0.66
N GLN A 111 -0.17 -2.27 0.22
CA GLN A 111 1.19 -2.37 0.74
C GLN A 111 1.40 -3.64 1.57
N LEU A 112 0.48 -3.98 2.48
CA LEU A 112 0.54 -5.24 3.23
C LEU A 112 0.58 -6.46 2.31
N GLU A 113 -0.23 -6.49 1.25
CA GLU A 113 -0.23 -7.60 0.31
C GLU A 113 1.05 -7.64 -0.55
N SER A 114 1.57 -6.46 -0.91
CA SER A 114 2.88 -6.34 -1.56
C SER A 114 3.98 -6.95 -0.71
N ASP A 115 4.01 -6.63 0.59
CA ASP A 115 5.03 -7.10 1.52
C ASP A 115 4.94 -8.62 1.70
N LYS A 116 3.74 -9.21 1.77
CA LYS A 116 3.58 -10.68 1.78
C LYS A 116 4.15 -11.33 0.53
N GLY A 117 3.89 -10.76 -0.65
CA GLY A 117 4.47 -11.25 -1.90
C GLY A 117 6.00 -11.12 -1.93
N TYR A 118 6.54 -10.06 -1.33
CA TYR A 118 7.99 -9.90 -1.17
C TYR A 118 8.58 -10.96 -0.25
N ILE A 119 7.94 -11.22 0.90
CA ILE A 119 8.34 -12.24 1.87
C ILE A 119 8.32 -13.62 1.21
N GLU A 120 7.26 -13.94 0.47
CA GLU A 120 7.14 -15.19 -0.29
C GLU A 120 8.32 -15.36 -1.25
N TRP A 121 8.60 -14.35 -2.09
CA TRP A 121 9.75 -14.37 -2.98
C TRP A 121 11.08 -14.51 -2.22
N SER A 122 11.26 -13.81 -1.11
CA SER A 122 12.49 -13.87 -0.30
C SER A 122 12.75 -15.28 0.23
N ARG A 123 11.68 -16.01 0.58
CA ARG A 123 11.73 -17.38 1.11
C ARG A 123 11.90 -18.45 0.02
N THR A 124 11.27 -18.26 -1.13
CA THR A 124 11.13 -19.32 -2.16
C THR A 124 11.90 -19.06 -3.45
N GLY A 125 12.25 -17.80 -3.72
CA GLY A 125 12.77 -17.34 -5.01
C GLY A 125 11.70 -17.19 -6.10
N ASP A 126 10.41 -17.34 -5.78
CA ASP A 126 9.31 -17.27 -6.76
C ASP A 126 9.21 -15.87 -7.40
N GLN A 127 9.58 -15.79 -8.68
CA GLN A 127 9.56 -14.54 -9.44
C GLN A 127 8.15 -14.04 -9.71
N ALA A 128 7.14 -14.91 -9.72
CA ALA A 128 5.75 -14.49 -9.83
C ALA A 128 5.31 -13.74 -8.55
N ALA A 129 5.68 -14.24 -7.38
CA ALA A 129 5.47 -13.54 -6.11
C ALA A 129 6.15 -12.17 -6.08
N ARG A 130 7.38 -12.06 -6.61
CA ARG A 130 8.09 -10.77 -6.76
C ARG A 130 7.35 -9.80 -7.69
N ALA A 131 6.90 -10.27 -8.84
CA ALA A 131 6.17 -9.44 -9.81
C ALA A 131 4.82 -8.94 -9.23
N ARG A 132 4.09 -9.80 -8.52
CA ARG A 132 2.86 -9.42 -7.78
C ARG A 132 3.17 -8.35 -6.74
N SER A 133 4.21 -8.56 -5.94
CA SER A 133 4.66 -7.60 -4.92
C SER A 133 4.95 -6.22 -5.54
N ASP A 134 5.73 -6.15 -6.62
CA ASP A 134 6.06 -4.90 -7.28
C ASP A 134 4.83 -4.18 -7.87
N ALA A 135 3.86 -4.93 -8.39
CA ALA A 135 2.61 -4.35 -8.89
C ALA A 135 1.75 -3.76 -7.78
N LEU A 136 1.60 -4.48 -6.67
CA LEU A 136 0.84 -4.04 -5.48
C LEU A 136 1.50 -2.83 -4.80
N LEU A 137 2.83 -2.75 -4.81
CA LEU A 137 3.55 -1.58 -4.29
C LEU A 137 3.30 -0.33 -5.15
N GLN A 138 3.18 -0.48 -6.46
CA GLN A 138 2.82 0.65 -7.33
C GLN A 138 1.39 1.10 -7.09
N GLU A 139 0.48 0.14 -6.93
CA GLU A 139 -0.92 0.40 -6.60
C GLU A 139 -1.07 1.11 -5.25
N SER A 140 -0.33 0.69 -4.22
CA SER A 140 -0.37 1.35 -2.90
C SER A 140 0.03 2.83 -2.99
N LEU A 141 1.05 3.16 -3.79
CA LEU A 141 1.50 4.54 -4.01
C LEU A 141 0.45 5.38 -4.74
N GLU A 142 -0.30 4.78 -5.68
CA GLU A 142 -1.36 5.49 -6.37
C GLU A 142 -2.54 5.80 -5.44
N TYR A 143 -2.95 4.83 -4.63
CA TYR A 143 -3.97 5.04 -3.61
C TYR A 143 -3.52 6.09 -2.58
N GLU A 144 -2.25 6.09 -2.18
CA GLU A 144 -1.70 7.08 -1.25
C GLU A 144 -1.78 8.49 -1.85
N LEU A 145 -1.30 8.68 -3.07
CA LEU A 145 -1.31 9.98 -3.75
C LEU A 145 -2.74 10.50 -3.97
N LEU A 146 -3.67 9.62 -4.34
CA LEU A 146 -5.09 9.97 -4.47
C LEU A 146 -5.68 10.34 -3.10
N GLY A 147 -5.40 9.58 -2.05
CA GLY A 147 -5.85 9.85 -0.69
C GLY A 147 -5.35 11.20 -0.17
N LEU A 148 -4.08 11.51 -0.41
CA LEU A 148 -3.48 12.81 -0.07
C LEU A 148 -4.11 13.97 -0.85
N ALA A 149 -4.38 13.77 -2.15
CA ALA A 149 -5.04 14.78 -2.99
C ALA A 149 -6.49 15.05 -2.53
N GLU A 150 -7.27 14.00 -2.26
CA GLU A 150 -8.63 14.12 -1.72
C GLU A 150 -8.62 14.76 -0.32
N PHE A 151 -7.65 14.41 0.54
CA PHE A 151 -7.48 15.05 1.85
C PHE A 151 -7.21 16.56 1.72
N ALA A 152 -6.33 16.95 0.79
CA ALA A 152 -6.01 18.35 0.53
C ALA A 152 -7.22 19.11 -0.06
N ALA A 153 -7.99 18.48 -0.95
CA ALA A 153 -9.21 19.06 -1.52
C ALA A 153 -10.31 19.27 -0.46
N ALA A 154 -10.55 18.25 0.37
CA ALA A 154 -11.48 18.31 1.50
C ALA A 154 -11.09 19.42 2.49
N LYS A 155 -9.80 19.57 2.77
CA LYS A 155 -9.28 20.67 3.60
C LYS A 155 -9.49 22.05 2.97
N ALA A 156 -9.36 22.16 1.66
CA ALA A 156 -9.58 23.42 0.92
C ALA A 156 -11.08 23.79 0.80
N GLY A 157 -11.99 22.98 1.34
CA GLY A 157 -13.44 23.18 1.21
C GLY A 157 -13.99 22.82 -0.17
N ALA A 158 -13.18 22.18 -1.00
CA ALA A 158 -13.58 21.62 -2.30
C ALA A 158 -13.96 20.15 -2.11
N SER A 159 -15.03 19.86 -1.38
CA SER A 159 -15.57 18.50 -1.34
C SER A 159 -16.31 18.21 -2.65
N ARG A 160 -15.99 17.09 -3.31
CA ARG A 160 -16.93 16.46 -4.26
C ARG A 160 -18.23 16.17 -3.50
N ASP A 161 -19.38 16.27 -4.17
CA ASP A 161 -20.69 15.99 -3.57
C ASP A 161 -20.61 14.75 -2.68
N ALA A 162 -20.93 14.90 -1.38
CA ALA A 162 -20.74 13.86 -0.37
C ALA A 162 -21.49 12.55 -0.67
N ASP A 163 -22.46 12.61 -1.59
CA ASP A 163 -23.29 11.49 -2.04
C ASP A 163 -22.79 10.81 -3.33
N ALA A 164 -21.75 11.33 -3.98
CA ALA A 164 -21.14 10.67 -5.13
C ALA A 164 -20.05 9.70 -4.63
N PRO A 165 -20.21 8.37 -4.81
CA PRO A 165 -19.13 7.44 -4.53
C PRO A 165 -17.91 7.88 -5.31
N PHE A 166 -16.76 7.93 -4.64
CA PHE A 166 -15.50 8.03 -5.35
C PHE A 166 -15.46 6.91 -6.39
N THR A 167 -15.43 7.28 -7.66
CA THR A 167 -15.06 6.39 -8.75
C THR A 167 -13.55 6.55 -8.93
N PRO A 168 -12.77 5.48 -8.67
CA PRO A 168 -11.35 5.49 -9.00
C PRO A 168 -11.18 5.94 -10.45
N PRO A 169 -10.16 6.77 -10.78
CA PRO A 169 -9.83 6.98 -12.17
C PRO A 169 -9.74 5.62 -12.87
N PRO A 170 -10.27 5.47 -14.11
CA PRO A 170 -10.29 4.19 -14.81
C PRO A 170 -8.86 3.67 -14.80
N PRO A 171 -8.64 2.51 -14.18
CA PRO A 171 -7.35 2.35 -13.58
C PRO A 171 -6.34 1.95 -14.64
N GLY A 172 -5.13 2.50 -14.53
CA GLY A 172 -3.96 1.83 -15.10
C GLY A 172 -3.77 0.41 -14.53
N ILE A 173 -4.53 0.03 -13.49
CA ILE A 173 -4.60 -1.31 -12.88
C ILE A 173 -5.01 -2.36 -13.89
N SER A 174 -5.94 -2.13 -14.84
CA SER A 174 -6.23 -3.16 -15.86
C SER A 174 -5.05 -3.43 -16.78
N GLU A 175 -4.35 -2.36 -17.20
CA GLU A 175 -3.16 -2.49 -18.05
C GLU A 175 -1.96 -3.04 -17.27
N ARG A 176 -1.79 -2.66 -16.01
CA ARG A 176 -0.69 -3.11 -15.14
C ARG A 176 -0.91 -4.50 -14.59
N ALA A 177 -2.12 -4.87 -14.19
CA ALA A 177 -2.47 -6.25 -13.84
C ALA A 177 -2.31 -7.13 -15.08
N ALA A 178 -2.74 -6.69 -16.27
CA ALA A 178 -2.47 -7.42 -17.51
C ALA A 178 -0.96 -7.56 -17.78
N ARG A 179 -0.17 -6.51 -17.54
CA ARG A 179 1.29 -6.51 -17.71
C ARG A 179 2.01 -7.37 -16.67
N ALA A 180 1.56 -7.36 -15.42
CA ALA A 180 2.08 -8.17 -14.34
C ALA A 180 1.74 -9.64 -14.57
N ALA A 181 0.49 -9.97 -14.92
CA ALA A 181 0.09 -11.31 -15.33
C ALA A 181 0.88 -11.78 -16.56
N GLN A 182 1.17 -10.88 -17.51
CA GLN A 182 2.04 -11.21 -18.63
C GLN A 182 3.47 -11.50 -18.19
N SER A 183 4.03 -10.69 -17.30
CA SER A 183 5.37 -10.93 -16.74
C SER A 183 5.43 -12.24 -15.95
N MET A 184 4.36 -12.60 -15.23
CA MET A 184 4.24 -13.89 -14.54
C MET A 184 4.23 -15.04 -15.55
N ARG A 185 3.45 -14.94 -16.63
CA ARG A 185 3.42 -15.94 -17.71
C ARG A 185 4.77 -16.10 -18.39
N ASP A 186 5.46 -14.99 -18.67
CA ASP A 186 6.79 -15.01 -19.29
C ASP A 186 7.83 -15.67 -18.37
N ALA A 187 7.75 -15.43 -17.06
CA ALA A 187 8.59 -16.09 -16.06
C ALA A 187 8.28 -17.60 -15.96
N CYS A 188 7.01 -17.99 -15.89
CA CYS A 188 6.60 -19.40 -15.92
C CYS A 188 7.15 -20.14 -17.15
N ALA A 189 7.11 -19.49 -18.33
CA ALA A 189 7.63 -20.06 -19.57
C ALA A 189 9.16 -20.22 -19.54
N ALA A 190 9.89 -19.32 -18.89
CA ALA A 190 11.33 -19.41 -18.72
C ALA A 190 11.73 -20.57 -17.79
N ASP A 191 10.96 -20.81 -16.73
CA ASP A 191 11.23 -21.88 -15.75
C ASP A 191 10.79 -23.27 -16.24
N HIS A 192 9.88 -23.33 -17.22
CA HIS A 192 9.37 -24.57 -17.82
C HIS A 192 9.55 -24.63 -19.35
N PRO A 193 10.80 -24.66 -19.87
CA PRO A 193 11.07 -24.60 -21.31
C PRO A 193 10.59 -25.82 -22.11
N GLY A 194 10.30 -26.94 -21.43
CA GLY A 194 9.71 -28.14 -22.02
C GLY A 194 8.19 -28.20 -21.95
N GLY A 195 7.54 -27.20 -21.35
CA GLY A 195 6.11 -27.20 -21.05
C GLY A 195 5.70 -28.26 -20.03
N GLY A 196 4.43 -28.68 -20.10
CA GLY A 196 3.83 -29.69 -19.22
C GLY A 196 3.03 -29.10 -18.06
N ALA A 197 2.56 -29.97 -17.17
CA ALA A 197 1.61 -29.62 -16.11
C ALA A 197 2.07 -28.47 -15.19
N GLY A 198 3.38 -28.35 -14.94
CA GLY A 198 3.92 -27.23 -14.14
C GLY A 198 3.79 -25.86 -14.81
N LEU A 199 3.94 -25.79 -16.14
CA LEU A 199 3.68 -24.56 -16.90
C LEU A 199 2.20 -24.21 -16.88
N GLU A 200 1.33 -25.21 -17.05
CA GLU A 200 -0.13 -25.02 -17.06
C GLU A 200 -0.64 -24.50 -15.70
N GLU A 201 -0.15 -25.05 -14.61
CA GLU A 201 -0.49 -24.62 -13.24
C GLU A 201 0.02 -23.19 -12.94
N CYS A 202 1.27 -22.88 -13.32
CA CYS A 202 1.86 -21.56 -13.13
C CYS A 202 1.14 -20.47 -13.93
N VAL A 203 0.78 -20.76 -15.19
CA VAL A 203 -0.01 -19.85 -16.03
C VAL A 203 -1.43 -19.69 -15.50
N ALA A 204 -2.07 -20.77 -15.03
CA ALA A 204 -3.39 -20.70 -14.42
C ALA A 204 -3.40 -19.82 -13.15
N ALA A 205 -2.35 -19.87 -12.34
CA ALA A 205 -2.19 -18.98 -11.19
C ALA A 205 -2.04 -17.51 -11.58
N ALA A 206 -1.36 -17.21 -12.69
CA ALA A 206 -1.27 -15.86 -13.26
C ALA A 206 -2.64 -15.36 -13.77
N ASP A 207 -3.42 -16.24 -14.41
CA ASP A 207 -4.76 -15.93 -14.92
C ASP A 207 -5.78 -15.75 -13.78
N GLU A 208 -5.73 -16.59 -12.74
CA GLU A 208 -6.55 -16.44 -11.54
C GLU A 208 -6.21 -15.14 -10.79
N TRP A 209 -4.91 -14.82 -10.68
CA TRP A 209 -4.47 -13.56 -10.11
C TRP A 209 -5.00 -12.37 -10.92
N LEU A 210 -4.87 -12.40 -12.25
CA LEU A 210 -5.43 -11.37 -13.13
C LEU A 210 -6.93 -11.21 -12.92
N GLY A 211 -7.68 -12.31 -12.85
CA GLY A 211 -9.14 -12.28 -12.65
C GLY A 211 -9.57 -11.71 -11.30
N ARG A 212 -8.76 -11.86 -10.24
CA ARG A 212 -9.03 -11.27 -8.92
C ARG A 212 -8.72 -9.77 -8.83
N HIS A 213 -7.88 -9.26 -9.73
CA HIS A 213 -7.33 -7.89 -9.66
C HIS A 213 -7.69 -7.03 -10.89
N LEU A 214 -8.57 -7.52 -11.78
CA LEU A 214 -9.26 -6.71 -12.78
C LEU A 214 -10.58 -6.16 -12.18
N PRO A 215 -10.92 -4.87 -12.39
CA PRO A 215 -12.20 -4.29 -11.98
C PRO A 215 -13.40 -4.84 -12.78
#